data_AF-S4AQ29-F1
#
_entry.id   AF-S4AQ29-F1
#
_cell.length_a   1.000
_cell.length_b   1.000
_cell.length_c   1.000
_cell.angle_alpha   90.00
_cell.angle_beta   90.00
_cell.angle_gamma   90.00
#
_symmetry.space_group_name_H-M   'P 1'
#
loop_
_entity.id
_entity.type
_entity.pdbx_description
1 polymer ?
#
loop_
_entity_poly.entity_id
_entity_poly.type
_entity_poly.pdbx_seq_one_letter_code
_entity_poly.pdbx_strand_id
1 'polypeptide(L)'
;MTIADGGYPGTGLVMPHRRRAGEDLPDWKQEHNRSHKQVRARVEHAFARMKTWKILRDCRLKGDGVHHAMLGIARLHNLTHTAWTSKLPGD
;
A
#
# COMPACT_ATOMS: atom_id res chain seq x y z
N MET A 1 7.46 -3.90 10.13
CA MET A 1 8.28 -2.90 9.41
C MET A 1 7.33 -1.96 8.70
N THR A 2 7.36 -0.65 9.00
CA THR A 2 6.43 0.34 8.43
C THR A 2 7.21 1.31 7.53
N ILE A 3 6.74 1.48 6.30
CA ILE A 3 7.39 2.25 5.24
C ILE A 3 6.62 3.55 5.05
N ALA A 4 7.32 4.68 4.99
CA ALA A 4 6.71 5.99 4.72
C ALA A 4 7.27 6.64 3.45
N ASP A 5 6.48 7.55 2.87
CA ASP A 5 6.93 8.37 1.75
C ASP A 5 7.85 9.51 2.22
N GLY A 6 8.57 10.13 1.29
CA GLY A 6 9.53 11.20 1.56
C GLY A 6 9.05 12.37 2.42
N GLY A 7 7.74 12.60 2.53
CA GLY A 7 7.11 13.68 3.30
C GLY A 7 7.17 13.53 4.81
N TYR A 8 7.61 12.38 5.35
CA TYR A 8 7.58 12.08 6.78
C TYR A 8 8.97 11.93 7.45
N PRO A 9 9.87 12.91 7.34
CA PRO A 9 11.15 12.85 8.05
C PRO A 9 10.94 12.86 9.58
N GLY A 10 11.84 12.21 10.33
CA GLY A 10 11.83 12.23 11.80
C GLY A 10 10.87 11.26 12.49
N THR A 11 10.16 10.43 11.73
CA THR A 11 9.14 9.49 12.25
C THR A 11 9.69 8.11 12.66
N GLY A 12 10.98 7.85 12.45
CA GLY A 12 11.60 6.53 12.66
C GLY A 12 11.15 5.46 11.65
N LEU A 13 10.33 5.82 10.67
CA LEU A 13 9.85 4.94 9.61
C LEU A 13 10.93 4.69 8.56
N VAL A 14 10.74 3.61 7.80
CA VAL A 14 11.63 3.28 6.68
C VAL A 14 11.34 4.22 5.52
N MET A 15 12.31 5.08 5.23
CA MET A 15 12.17 6.20 4.30
C MET A 15 13.12 6.03 3.11
N PRO A 16 12.74 6.52 1.92
CA PRO A 16 13.65 6.51 0.79
C PRO A 16 14.83 7.47 1.05
N HIS A 17 16.03 7.02 0.70
CA HIS A 17 17.26 7.81 0.82
C HIS A 17 17.20 9.04 -0.08
N ARG A 18 17.44 10.23 0.48
CA ARG A 18 17.55 11.46 -0.30
C ARG A 18 19.00 11.72 -0.70
N ARG A 19 19.19 12.16 -1.94
CA ARG A 19 20.47 12.73 -2.39
C ARG A 19 20.70 14.10 -1.74
N ARG A 20 21.96 14.43 -1.44
CA ARG A 20 22.37 15.80 -1.12
C ARG A 20 22.63 16.56 -2.43
N ALA A 21 22.60 17.88 -2.40
CA ALA A 21 22.93 18.68 -3.57
C ALA A 21 24.39 18.42 -3.97
N GLY A 22 24.64 18.06 -5.23
CA GLY A 22 25.99 17.79 -5.75
C GLY A 22 26.53 16.38 -5.50
N GLU A 23 25.77 15.48 -4.84
CA GLU A 23 26.22 14.11 -4.55
C GLU A 23 25.23 13.08 -5.10
N ASP A 24 25.76 12.04 -5.75
CA ASP A 24 24.99 10.86 -6.11
C ASP A 24 24.82 9.90 -4.93
N LEU A 25 23.74 9.12 -4.98
CA LEU A 25 23.49 8.08 -4.00
C LEU A 25 24.38 6.86 -4.30
N PRO A 26 25.06 6.28 -3.30
CA PRO A 26 25.68 4.97 -3.44
C PRO A 26 24.68 3.92 -3.99
N ASP A 27 25.17 2.98 -4.80
CA ASP A 27 24.34 2.02 -5.52
C ASP A 27 23.37 1.24 -4.62
N TRP A 28 23.81 0.83 -3.43
CA TRP A 28 22.95 0.14 -2.47
C TRP A 28 21.76 0.99 -1.99
N LYS A 29 21.93 2.32 -1.88
CA LYS A 29 20.84 3.25 -1.55
C LYS A 29 19.91 3.45 -2.74
N GLN A 30 20.45 3.45 -3.96
CA GLN A 30 19.63 3.50 -5.17
C GLN A 30 18.77 2.24 -5.31
N GLU A 31 19.33 1.07 -5.05
CA GLU A 31 18.61 -0.21 -5.10
C GLU A 31 17.53 -0.28 -4.01
N HIS A 32 17.84 0.15 -2.78
CA HIS A 32 16.82 0.26 -1.73
C HIS A 32 15.70 1.24 -2.14
N ASN A 33 16.03 2.40 -2.72
CA ASN A 33 15.02 3.32 -3.24
C ASN A 33 14.19 2.74 -4.39
N ARG A 34 14.77 1.88 -5.21
CA ARG A 34 14.05 1.16 -6.28
C ARG A 34 13.01 0.22 -5.69
N SER A 35 13.40 -0.57 -4.69
CA SER A 35 12.47 -1.43 -3.94
C SER A 35 11.34 -0.61 -3.29
N HIS A 36 11.68 0.50 -2.63
CA HIS A 36 10.71 1.43 -2.02
C HIS A 36 9.71 1.97 -3.06
N LYS A 37 10.20 2.43 -4.22
CA LYS A 37 9.35 2.90 -5.34
C LYS A 37 8.43 1.81 -5.88
N GLN A 38 8.90 0.57 -6.00
CA GLN A 38 8.07 -0.54 -6.48
C GLN A 38 6.91 -0.84 -5.52
N VAL A 39 7.17 -0.88 -4.21
CA VAL A 39 6.12 -1.05 -3.19
C VAL A 39 5.12 0.11 -3.27
N ARG A 40 5.62 1.34 -3.31
CA ARG A 40 4.79 2.54 -3.41
C ARG A 40 3.91 2.54 -4.65
N ALA A 41 4.45 2.20 -5.83
CA ALA A 41 3.70 2.16 -7.07
C ALA A 41 2.53 1.16 -7.00
N ARG A 42 2.73 -0.02 -6.42
CA ARG A 42 1.66 -1.02 -6.23
C ARG A 42 0.54 -0.50 -5.32
N VAL A 43 0.92 0.14 -4.22
CA VAL A 43 -0.02 0.71 -3.24
C VAL A 43 -0.79 1.89 -3.86
N GLU A 44 -0.10 2.81 -4.55
CA GLU A 44 -0.73 3.93 -5.24
C GLU A 44 -1.68 3.46 -6.35
N HIS A 45 -1.33 2.40 -7.09
CA HIS A 45 -2.22 1.81 -8.09
C HIS A 45 -3.50 1.25 -7.46
N ALA A 46 -3.38 0.53 -6.34
CA ALA A 46 -4.53 0.06 -5.58
C ALA A 46 -5.40 1.23 -5.11
N PHE A 47 -4.81 2.29 -4.54
CA PHE A 47 -5.53 3.49 -4.14
C PHE A 47 -6.21 4.21 -5.31
N ALA A 48 -5.55 4.32 -6.45
CA ALA A 48 -6.13 4.91 -7.66
C ALA A 48 -7.36 4.13 -8.12
N ARG A 49 -7.31 2.80 -8.10
CA ARG A 49 -8.44 1.93 -8.42
C ARG A 49 -9.57 2.06 -7.39
N MET A 50 -9.25 2.12 -6.11
CA MET A 50 -10.26 2.30 -5.05
C MET A 50 -10.98 3.65 -5.14
N LYS A 51 -10.30 4.73 -5.56
CA LYS A 51 -10.92 6.06 -5.74
C LYS A 51 -12.04 6.07 -6.79
N THR A 52 -12.07 5.11 -7.71
CA THR A 52 -13.14 5.01 -8.72
C THR A 52 -14.39 4.29 -8.22
N TRP A 53 -14.32 3.57 -7.10
CA TRP A 53 -15.43 2.78 -6.58
C TRP A 53 -16.49 3.68 -5.94
N LYS A 54 -17.72 3.58 -6.47
CA LYS A 54 -18.88 4.37 -6.00
C LYS A 54 -19.15 4.16 -4.50
N ILE A 55 -19.08 2.92 -4.01
CA ILE A 55 -19.26 2.60 -2.59
C ILE A 55 -18.27 3.38 -1.71
N LEU A 56 -16.97 3.38 -2.04
CA LEU A 56 -15.97 4.10 -1.26
C LEU A 56 -16.15 5.63 -1.37
N ARG A 57 -16.57 6.13 -2.53
CA ARG A 57 -16.89 7.54 -2.72
C ARG A 57 -18.08 7.99 -1.85
N ASP A 58 -19.13 7.18 -1.81
CA ASP A 58 -20.35 7.46 -1.04
C ASP A 58 -20.10 7.33 0.46
N CYS A 59 -19.22 6.42 0.87
CA CYS A 59 -18.78 6.24 2.26
C CYS A 59 -17.86 7.36 2.75
N ARG A 60 -17.05 7.99 1.88
CA ARG A 60 -16.11 9.06 2.25
C ARG A 60 -16.77 10.25 2.95
N LEU A 61 -18.04 10.52 2.64
CA LEU A 61 -18.80 11.63 3.22
C LEU A 61 -19.60 11.24 4.48
N LYS A 62 -19.47 9.99 4.95
CA LYS A 62 -20.32 9.40 6.00
C LYS A 62 -19.51 8.91 7.21
N GLY A 63 -18.68 9.78 7.81
CA GLY A 63 -17.91 9.45 9.02
C GLY A 63 -17.08 8.17 8.85
N ASP A 64 -17.28 7.18 9.73
CA ASP A 64 -16.58 5.87 9.70
C ASP A 64 -17.00 4.94 8.55
N GLY A 65 -17.84 5.40 7.62
CA GLY A 65 -18.35 4.60 6.50
C GLY A 65 -17.26 3.95 5.64
N VAL A 66 -16.09 4.60 5.48
CA VAL A 66 -14.95 4.02 4.75
C VAL A 66 -14.34 2.86 5.52
N HIS A 67 -14.21 2.97 6.85
CA HIS A 67 -13.65 1.92 7.69
C HIS A 67 -14.49 0.64 7.60
N HIS A 68 -15.82 0.77 7.74
CA HIS A 68 -16.74 -0.36 7.60
C HIS A 68 -16.73 -0.97 6.20
N ALA A 69 -16.70 -0.15 5.15
CA ALA A 69 -16.60 -0.64 3.77
C ALA A 69 -15.29 -1.40 3.53
N MET A 70 -14.16 -0.90 4.03
CA MET A 70 -12.87 -1.59 3.92
C MET A 70 -12.86 -2.92 4.67
N LEU A 71 -13.39 -2.98 5.90
CA LEU A 71 -13.53 -4.23 6.65
C LEU A 71 -14.40 -5.25 5.90
N GLY A 72 -15.51 -4.81 5.31
CA GLY A 72 -16.39 -5.65 4.50
C GLY A 72 -15.68 -6.22 3.27
N ILE A 73 -14.99 -5.37 2.50
CA ILE A 73 -14.24 -5.77 1.31
C ILE A 73 -13.11 -6.75 1.68
N ALA A 74 -12.34 -6.46 2.72
CA ALA A 74 -11.26 -7.33 3.20
C ALA A 74 -11.80 -8.70 3.62
N ARG A 75 -12.93 -8.75 4.34
CA ARG A 75 -13.57 -10.00 4.76
C ARG A 75 -14.02 -10.83 3.57
N LEU A 76 -14.68 -10.22 2.57
CA LEU A 76 -15.11 -10.92 1.36
C LEU A 76 -13.92 -11.44 0.54
N HIS A 77 -12.87 -10.63 0.38
CA HIS A 77 -11.64 -11.04 -0.31
C HIS A 77 -10.99 -12.23 0.39
N ASN A 78 -10.85 -12.17 1.72
CA ASN A 78 -10.27 -13.25 2.51
C ASN A 78 -11.08 -14.53 2.42
N LEU A 79 -12.42 -14.45 2.52
CA LEU A 79 -13.30 -15.63 2.33
C LEU A 79 -13.11 -16.26 0.95
N THR A 80 -13.01 -15.43 -0.09
CA THR A 80 -12.79 -15.89 -1.47
C THR A 80 -11.42 -16.58 -1.58
N HIS A 81 -10.39 -15.99 -1.00
CA HIS A 81 -9.03 -16.53 -1.00
C HIS A 81 -8.94 -17.84 -0.22
N THR A 82 -9.54 -17.92 0.98
CA THR A 82 -9.56 -19.14 1.80
C THR A 82 -10.36 -20.26 1.13
N ALA A 83 -11.48 -19.92 0.49
CA ALA A 83 -12.30 -20.87 -0.26
C ALA A 83 -11.58 -21.39 -1.52
N TRP A 84 -10.69 -20.59 -2.11
CA TRP A 84 -9.84 -21.00 -3.22
C TRP A 84 -8.73 -21.94 -2.75
N THR A 85 -8.05 -21.60 -1.65
CA THR A 85 -6.99 -22.44 -1.07
C THR A 85 -7.53 -23.78 -0.54
N SER A 86 -8.77 -23.83 -0.04
CA SER A 86 -9.39 -25.09 0.40
C SER A 86 -9.92 -25.95 -0.75
N LYS A 87 -9.87 -25.47 -2.00
CA LYS A 87 -10.39 -26.16 -3.19
C LYS A 87 -9.29 -26.68 -4.11
N LEU A 88 -8.04 -26.39 -3.80
CA LEU A 88 -6.89 -27.08 -4.37
C LEU A 88 -6.77 -28.44 -3.67
N PRO A 89 -6.82 -29.58 -4.39
CA PRO A 89 -6.50 -30.87 -3.78
C PRO A 89 -5.06 -30.81 -3.28
N GLY A 90 -4.88 -31.09 -2.00
CA GLY A 90 -3.61 -31.03 -1.31
C GLY A 90 -2.61 -32.07 -1.81
N ASP A 91 -1.35 -31.70 -1.63
CA ASP A 91 -0.14 -32.51 -1.61
C ASP A 91 -0.30 -33.84 -0.84
#